data_AF-A0A7R8ZBN9-F1
#
_entry.id   AF-A0A7R8ZBN9-F1
#
_cell.length_a   1.000
_cell.length_b   1.000
_cell.length_c   1.000
_cell.angle_alpha   90.00
_cell.angle_beta   90.00
_cell.angle_gamma   90.00
#
_symmetry.space_group_name_H-M   'P 1'
#
loop_
_entity.id
_entity.type
_entity.pdbx_description
1 polymer ?
#
loop_
_entity_poly.entity_id
_entity_poly.type
_entity_poly.pdbx_seq_one_letter_code
_entity_poly.pdbx_strand_id
1 'polypeptide(L)'
;MPSEDDSDRVTMMELCVSKEWLLQELRSNPSRLVILDCRSSNEYGESHIRHAVNFSIPSIMLRRLAAGKIDLMSTIKCRELKVKIMNAYKENVFVVYGDVIVTDQQRSPAVSFTAGDTLHVLAKRLAQDGCHVVCLEG
;
A
#
# COMPACT_ATOMS: atom_id res chain seq x y z
N MET A 1 -27.55 14.30 15.25
CA MET A 1 -26.95 13.97 13.93
C MET A 1 -25.57 13.42 14.22
N PRO A 2 -25.32 12.12 14.01
CA PRO A 2 -23.96 11.62 14.02
C PRO A 2 -23.25 12.20 12.79
N SER A 3 -22.13 12.87 13.03
CA SER A 3 -21.28 13.49 12.02
C SER A 3 -20.79 12.43 11.05
N GLU A 4 -20.87 12.68 9.75
CA GLU A 4 -20.48 11.78 8.65
C GLU A 4 -18.95 11.54 8.55
N ASP A 5 -18.19 11.89 9.60
CA ASP A 5 -16.71 11.86 9.65
C ASP A 5 -16.17 10.59 10.35
N ASP A 6 -17.03 9.73 10.91
CA ASP A 6 -16.62 8.55 11.69
C ASP A 6 -16.25 7.33 10.81
N SER A 7 -16.57 7.36 9.50
CA SER A 7 -16.43 6.18 8.63
C SER A 7 -15.08 6.04 7.91
N ASP A 8 -14.21 7.06 7.95
CA ASP A 8 -12.92 7.08 7.21
C ASP A 8 -11.72 6.60 8.06
N ARG A 9 -11.93 6.27 9.33
CA ARG A 9 -10.91 5.72 10.22
C ARG A 9 -10.88 4.20 10.14
N VAL A 10 -10.62 3.63 8.97
CA VAL A 10 -9.95 2.32 8.95
C VAL A 10 -8.58 2.59 9.58
N THR A 11 -8.47 2.31 10.88
CA THR A 11 -7.23 2.47 11.62
C THR A 11 -6.18 1.58 10.95
N MET A 12 -5.23 2.19 10.24
CA MET A 12 -4.13 1.48 9.54
C MET A 12 -3.38 0.49 10.45
N MET A 13 -3.45 0.66 11.78
CA MET A 13 -2.95 -0.31 12.76
C MET A 13 -3.62 -1.69 12.66
N GLU A 14 -4.87 -1.80 12.20
CA GLU A 14 -5.53 -3.10 11.96
C GLU A 14 -5.08 -3.76 10.64
N LEU A 15 -4.39 -3.02 9.76
CA LEU A 15 -3.91 -3.52 8.48
C LEU A 15 -2.44 -3.95 8.52
N CYS A 16 -1.73 -3.73 9.63
CA CYS A 16 -0.33 -4.10 9.75
C CYS A 16 -0.14 -5.61 9.92
N VAL A 17 0.83 -6.19 9.19
CA VAL A 17 1.22 -7.60 9.29
C VAL A 17 2.72 -7.73 9.51
N SER A 18 3.12 -8.74 10.27
CA SER A 18 4.53 -8.99 10.58
C SER A 18 5.28 -9.65 9.41
N LYS A 19 6.61 -9.62 9.49
CA LYS A 19 7.51 -10.28 8.52
C LYS A 19 7.33 -11.80 8.52
N GLU A 20 7.05 -12.39 9.68
CA GLU A 20 6.80 -13.83 9.84
C GLU A 20 5.52 -14.25 9.14
N TRP A 21 4.46 -13.44 9.25
CA TRP A 21 3.20 -13.69 8.54
C TRP A 21 3.42 -13.70 7.03
N LEU A 22 4.11 -12.69 6.50
CA LEU A 22 4.40 -12.61 5.06
C LEU A 22 5.23 -13.81 4.59
N LEU A 23 6.24 -14.22 5.38
CA LEU A 23 7.06 -15.39 5.08
C LEU A 23 6.21 -16.67 5.02
N GLN A 24 5.26 -16.83 5.94
CA GLN A 24 4.36 -17.99 5.96
C GLN A 24 3.43 -18.02 4.75
N GLU A 25 2.82 -16.89 4.36
CA GLU A 25 1.96 -16.82 3.18
C GLU A 25 2.74 -17.06 1.88
N LEU A 26 3.95 -16.51 1.77
CA LEU A 26 4.86 -16.74 0.63
C LEU A 26 5.24 -18.21 0.46
N ARG A 27 5.36 -18.97 1.56
CA ARG A 27 5.63 -20.41 1.54
C ARG A 27 4.40 -21.24 1.21
N SER A 28 3.22 -20.77 1.59
CA SER A 28 1.96 -21.53 1.49
C SER A 28 1.31 -21.35 0.12
N ASN A 29 1.06 -20.11 -0.30
CA ASN A 29 0.50 -19.82 -1.62
C ASN A 29 0.90 -18.41 -2.11
N PRO A 30 2.10 -18.26 -2.72
CA PRO A 30 2.59 -16.95 -3.15
C PRO A 30 1.77 -16.34 -4.28
N SER A 31 1.00 -17.15 -5.03
CA SER A 31 0.15 -16.66 -6.12
C SER A 31 -1.04 -15.82 -5.63
N ARG A 32 -1.43 -15.99 -4.36
CA ARG A 32 -2.47 -15.22 -3.68
C ARG A 32 -2.02 -13.81 -3.29
N LEU A 33 -0.72 -13.55 -3.30
CA LEU A 33 -0.16 -12.28 -2.86
C LEU A 33 0.15 -11.37 -4.04
N VAL A 34 -0.23 -10.10 -3.90
CA VAL A 34 0.26 -9.01 -4.75
C VAL A 34 1.08 -8.08 -3.88
N ILE A 35 2.40 -8.17 -4.00
CA ILE A 35 3.32 -7.41 -3.17
C ILE A 35 3.72 -6.11 -3.90
N LEU A 36 3.53 -4.97 -3.25
CA LEU A 36 3.82 -3.64 -3.76
C LEU A 36 4.91 -2.97 -2.92
N ASP A 37 6.01 -2.60 -3.58
CA ASP A 37 7.13 -1.87 -2.98
C ASP A 37 6.97 -0.36 -3.26
N CYS A 38 6.68 0.42 -2.23
CA CYS A 38 6.45 1.86 -2.30
C CYS A 38 7.72 2.71 -2.18
N ARG A 39 8.91 2.09 -2.07
CA ARG A 39 10.19 2.81 -2.01
C ARG A 39 10.58 3.39 -3.37
N SER A 40 11.67 4.14 -3.40
CA SER A 40 12.19 4.69 -4.65
C SER A 40 12.57 3.56 -5.62
N SER A 41 12.50 3.83 -6.93
CA SER A 41 12.91 2.85 -7.94
C SER A 41 14.39 2.46 -7.85
N ASN A 42 15.23 3.32 -7.26
CA ASN A 42 16.63 2.99 -7.00
C ASN A 42 16.75 1.89 -5.93
N GLU A 43 16.12 2.09 -4.78
CA GLU A 43 16.14 1.12 -3.66
C GLU A 43 15.53 -0.22 -4.05
N TYR A 44 14.43 -0.19 -4.81
CA TYR A 44 13.84 -1.40 -5.38
C TYR A 44 14.82 -2.12 -6.32
N GLY A 45 15.56 -1.37 -7.14
CA GLY A 45 16.57 -1.92 -8.05
C GLY A 45 17.74 -2.57 -7.33
N GLU A 46 18.14 -2.04 -6.17
CA GLU A 46 19.18 -2.62 -5.32
C GLU A 46 18.72 -3.89 -4.61
N SER A 47 17.51 -3.87 -4.04
CA SER A 47 16.91 -5.03 -3.39
C SER A 47 15.39 -4.89 -3.24
N HIS A 48 14.67 -6.00 -3.34
CA HIS A 48 13.21 -6.02 -3.10
C HIS A 48 12.77 -7.43 -2.73
N ILE A 49 11.57 -7.54 -2.14
CA ILE A 49 10.94 -8.84 -1.87
C ILE A 49 10.66 -9.52 -3.21
N ARG A 50 10.98 -10.82 -3.32
CA ARG A 50 10.78 -11.56 -4.57
C ARG A 50 9.33 -11.46 -5.05
N HIS A 51 9.14 -11.21 -6.35
CA HIS A 51 7.84 -11.00 -7.00
C HIS A 51 7.09 -9.73 -6.58
N ALA A 52 7.69 -8.86 -5.75
CA ALA A 52 7.18 -7.53 -5.52
C ALA A 52 7.23 -6.69 -6.80
N VAL A 53 6.40 -5.66 -6.83
CA VAL A 53 6.35 -4.71 -7.93
C VAL A 53 6.55 -3.32 -7.38
N ASN A 54 7.51 -2.59 -7.94
CA ASN A 54 7.74 -1.20 -7.54
C ASN A 54 6.55 -0.34 -7.93
N PHE A 55 6.00 0.36 -6.95
CA PHE A 55 5.03 1.42 -7.12
C PHE A 55 5.68 2.74 -6.71
N SER A 56 6.43 3.32 -7.64
CA SER A 56 6.95 4.67 -7.49
C SER A 56 6.06 5.66 -8.25
N ILE A 57 5.51 6.64 -7.53
CA ILE A 57 4.60 7.65 -8.08
C ILE A 57 5.13 9.06 -7.77
N PRO A 58 5.33 9.91 -8.79
CA PRO A 58 5.69 11.31 -8.58
C PRO A 58 4.70 12.03 -7.65
N SER A 59 5.22 12.89 -6.76
CA SER A 59 4.46 13.55 -5.69
C SER A 59 3.21 14.30 -6.17
N ILE A 60 3.25 14.91 -7.36
CA ILE A 60 2.09 15.57 -7.96
C ILE A 60 0.97 14.58 -8.32
N MET A 61 1.32 13.39 -8.83
CA MET A 61 0.34 12.35 -9.13
C MET A 61 -0.17 11.72 -7.84
N LEU A 62 0.68 11.53 -6.83
CA LEU A 62 0.30 11.02 -5.52
C LEU A 62 -0.78 11.89 -4.85
N ARG A 63 -0.60 13.22 -4.85
CA ARG A 63 -1.63 14.14 -4.32
C ARG A 63 -2.95 14.07 -5.08
N ARG A 64 -2.89 13.91 -6.40
CA ARG A 64 -4.11 13.75 -7.22
C ARG A 64 -4.82 12.43 -6.92
N LEU A 65 -4.06 11.36 -6.68
CA LEU A 65 -4.58 10.05 -6.29
C LEU A 65 -5.23 10.11 -4.91
N ALA A 66 -4.56 10.73 -3.93
CA ALA A 66 -5.08 10.96 -2.58
C ALA A 66 -6.39 11.77 -2.58
N ALA A 67 -6.49 12.77 -3.45
CA ALA A 67 -7.69 13.58 -3.62
C ALA A 67 -8.79 12.90 -4.48
N GLY A 68 -8.59 11.65 -4.94
CA GLY A 68 -9.52 10.94 -5.82
C GLY A 68 -9.68 11.54 -7.22
N LYS A 69 -8.80 12.47 -7.62
CA LYS A 69 -8.83 13.14 -8.93
C LYS A 69 -8.28 12.29 -10.06
N ILE A 70 -7.56 11.23 -9.73
CA ILE A 70 -7.09 10.20 -10.66
C ILE A 70 -7.28 8.83 -10.00
N ASP A 71 -7.42 7.81 -10.83
CA ASP A 71 -7.62 6.44 -10.37
C ASP A 71 -6.28 5.68 -10.27
N LEU A 72 -6.19 4.69 -9.37
CA LEU A 72 -4.99 3.88 -9.19
C LEU A 72 -4.62 3.13 -10.49
N MET A 73 -5.62 2.62 -11.22
CA MET A 73 -5.39 1.94 -12.50
C MET A 73 -4.90 2.89 -13.60
N SER A 74 -5.08 4.20 -13.42
CA SER A 74 -4.59 5.21 -14.37
C SER A 74 -3.12 5.57 -14.14
N THR A 75 -2.58 5.32 -12.94
CA THR A 75 -1.17 5.57 -12.62
C THR A 75 -0.27 4.40 -13.02
N ILE A 76 -0.83 3.20 -13.15
CA ILE A 76 -0.11 2.00 -13.55
C ILE A 76 0.04 1.95 -15.08
N LYS A 77 1.26 2.22 -15.56
CA LYS A 77 1.60 2.14 -17.00
C LYS A 77 1.84 0.71 -17.49
N CYS A 78 2.30 -0.18 -16.61
CA CYS A 78 2.58 -1.57 -16.98
C CYS A 78 1.27 -2.34 -17.17
N ARG A 79 0.98 -2.76 -18.41
CA ARG A 79 -0.24 -3.47 -18.76
C ARG A 79 -0.38 -4.81 -18.03
N GLU A 80 0.70 -5.56 -17.90
CA GLU A 80 0.72 -6.84 -17.18
C GLU A 80 0.40 -6.64 -15.70
N LEU A 81 1.01 -5.63 -15.08
CA LEU A 81 0.73 -5.26 -13.70
C LEU A 81 -0.73 -4.86 -13.53
N LYS A 82 -1.26 -4.04 -14.44
CA LYS A 82 -2.65 -3.60 -14.44
C LYS A 82 -3.61 -4.79 -14.51
N VAL A 83 -3.38 -5.75 -15.41
CA VAL A 83 -4.19 -6.97 -15.52
C VAL A 83 -4.07 -7.83 -14.27
N LYS A 84 -2.85 -8.00 -13.74
CA LYS A 84 -2.61 -8.79 -12.53
C LYS A 84 -3.36 -8.19 -11.34
N ILE A 85 -3.30 -6.87 -11.18
CA ILE A 85 -4.00 -6.16 -10.12
C ILE A 85 -5.52 -6.23 -10.33
N MET A 86 -6.04 -5.96 -11.54
CA MET A 86 -7.48 -6.06 -11.84
C MET A 86 -8.06 -7.47 -11.60
N ASN A 87 -7.33 -8.53 -11.97
CA ASN A 87 -7.76 -9.91 -11.73
C ASN A 87 -7.61 -10.30 -10.25
N ALA A 88 -6.67 -9.68 -9.54
CA ALA A 88 -6.39 -9.90 -8.12
C ALA A 88 -7.36 -9.17 -7.18
N TYR A 89 -8.06 -8.13 -7.64
CA TYR A 89 -8.85 -7.20 -6.81
C TYR A 89 -9.85 -7.88 -5.88
N LYS A 90 -10.35 -9.08 -6.18
CA LYS A 90 -11.38 -9.77 -5.37
C LYS A 90 -10.92 -11.03 -4.63
N GLU A 91 -9.78 -11.62 -5.01
CA GLU A 91 -9.37 -12.94 -4.49
C GLU A 91 -8.01 -12.92 -3.78
N ASN A 92 -7.19 -11.90 -4.06
CA ASN A 92 -5.81 -11.84 -3.60
C ASN A 92 -5.63 -10.79 -2.50
N VAL A 93 -4.57 -10.97 -1.72
CA VAL A 93 -4.17 -10.04 -0.67
C VAL A 93 -3.07 -9.13 -1.20
N PHE A 94 -3.31 -7.83 -1.13
CA PHE A 94 -2.35 -6.79 -1.47
C PHE A 94 -1.47 -6.53 -0.25
N VAL A 95 -0.17 -6.79 -0.37
CA VAL A 95 0.81 -6.51 0.69
C VAL A 95 1.60 -5.28 0.26
N VAL A 96 1.49 -4.19 1.00
CA VAL A 96 2.16 -2.92 0.70
C VAL A 96 3.28 -2.70 1.69
N TYR A 97 4.48 -2.37 1.23
CA TYR A 97 5.60 -2.03 2.10
C TYR A 97 6.40 -0.87 1.54
N GLY A 98 7.09 -0.14 2.41
CA GLY A 98 7.91 1.00 2.04
C GLY A 98 8.66 1.54 3.23
N ASP A 99 9.44 2.60 3.01
CA ASP A 99 10.10 3.31 4.10
C ASP A 99 9.06 4.14 4.85
N VAL A 100 8.41 3.50 5.83
CA VAL A 100 7.75 4.26 6.89
C VAL A 100 8.86 5.01 7.60
N ILE A 101 8.92 6.32 7.43
CA ILE A 101 9.77 7.16 8.28
C ILE A 101 9.11 7.16 9.66
N VAL A 102 9.39 6.13 10.46
CA VAL A 102 9.20 6.20 11.90
C VAL A 102 10.36 7.06 12.42
N THR A 103 10.26 8.38 12.30
CA THR A 103 11.19 9.24 13.03
C THR A 103 11.01 8.93 14.51
N ASP A 104 12.09 8.55 15.21
CA ASP A 104 12.14 8.24 16.65
C ASP A 104 11.66 9.41 17.55
N GLN A 105 11.28 10.56 16.96
CA GLN A 105 10.54 11.65 17.63
C GLN A 105 9.02 11.42 17.77
N GLN A 106 8.46 10.31 17.27
CA GLN A 106 7.03 10.00 17.38
C GLN A 106 6.77 8.73 18.21
N ARG A 107 7.22 8.72 19.48
CA ARG A 107 6.57 7.93 20.55
C ARG A 107 5.42 8.69 21.19
N SER A 108 4.66 9.39 20.38
CA SER A 108 3.37 9.98 20.72
C SER A 108 2.30 9.22 19.93
N PRO A 109 1.11 8.94 20.51
CA PRO A 109 0.08 8.09 19.90
C PRO A 109 -0.58 8.69 18.63
N ALA A 110 -0.02 9.80 18.12
CA ALA A 110 -0.41 10.44 16.89
C ALA A 110 0.77 10.41 15.92
N VAL A 111 0.91 9.27 15.23
CA VAL A 111 1.65 9.17 13.97
C VAL A 111 1.05 10.19 13.00
N SER A 112 1.73 11.33 12.85
CA SER A 112 1.34 12.40 11.93
C SER A 112 1.80 12.00 10.53
N PHE A 113 0.96 11.22 9.87
CA PHE A 113 1.13 10.84 8.47
C PHE A 113 0.85 12.05 7.60
N THR A 114 1.86 12.50 6.84
CA THR A 114 1.61 13.53 5.82
C THR A 114 0.91 12.88 4.64
N ALA A 115 -0.05 13.59 4.03
CA ALA A 115 -0.77 13.16 2.82
C ALA A 115 0.11 12.96 1.56
N GLY A 116 1.44 12.91 1.73
CA GLY A 116 2.44 12.61 0.72
C GLY A 116 3.13 11.27 0.89
N ASP A 117 2.72 10.43 1.85
CA ASP A 117 3.25 9.08 2.00
C ASP A 117 2.58 8.13 0.99
N THR A 118 3.38 7.60 0.06
CA THR A 118 2.93 6.68 -0.99
C THR A 118 2.25 5.45 -0.41
N LEU A 119 2.78 4.91 0.70
CA LEU A 119 2.24 3.71 1.34
C LEU A 119 0.80 3.96 1.81
N HIS A 120 0.58 5.07 2.52
CA HIS A 120 -0.72 5.40 3.08
C HIS A 120 -1.77 5.65 1.98
N VAL A 121 -1.44 6.48 0.99
CA VAL A 121 -2.35 6.81 -0.10
C VAL A 121 -2.73 5.56 -0.90
N LEU A 122 -1.75 4.69 -1.17
CA LEU A 122 -1.98 3.45 -1.91
C LEU A 122 -2.84 2.48 -1.12
N ALA A 123 -2.54 2.25 0.16
CA ALA A 123 -3.30 1.35 1.01
C ALA A 123 -4.74 1.85 1.19
N LYS A 124 -4.93 3.16 1.44
CA LYS A 124 -6.28 3.76 1.51
C LYS A 124 -7.05 3.57 0.19
N ARG A 125 -6.40 3.81 -0.95
CA ARG A 125 -7.07 3.68 -2.24
C ARG A 125 -7.46 2.24 -2.57
N LEU A 126 -6.57 1.28 -2.30
CA LEU A 126 -6.86 -0.14 -2.47
C LEU A 126 -8.04 -0.58 -1.58
N ALA A 127 -8.07 -0.15 -0.32
CA ALA A 127 -9.17 -0.45 0.58
C ALA A 127 -10.51 0.14 0.08
N GLN A 128 -10.51 1.39 -0.40
CA GLN A 128 -11.69 2.04 -0.98
C GLN A 128 -12.20 1.34 -2.24
N ASP A 129 -11.30 0.75 -3.03
CA ASP A 129 -11.63 -0.06 -4.20
C ASP A 129 -12.16 -1.47 -3.83
N GLY A 130 -12.21 -1.81 -2.54
CA GLY A 130 -12.70 -3.10 -2.02
C GLY A 130 -11.65 -4.20 -1.99
N CYS A 131 -10.37 -3.88 -2.19
CA CYS A 131 -9.28 -4.86 -2.12
C CYS A 131 -8.97 -5.23 -0.67
N HIS A 132 -8.60 -6.49 -0.45
CA HIS A 132 -7.97 -6.88 0.82
C HIS A 132 -6.52 -6.39 0.81
N VAL A 133 -6.22 -5.37 1.61
CA VAL A 133 -4.89 -4.77 1.71
C VAL A 133 -4.33 -4.91 3.12
N VAL A 134 -3.04 -5.19 3.22
CA VAL A 134 -2.26 -5.22 4.45
C VAL A 134 -0.95 -4.46 4.25
N CYS A 135 -0.45 -3.83 5.30
CA CYS A 135 0.81 -3.11 5.33
C CYS A 135 1.86 -3.97 6.04
N LEU A 136 3.02 -4.19 5.42
CA LEU A 136 4.11 -4.89 6.07
C LEU A 136 4.77 -3.99 7.11
N GLU A 137 4.96 -4.50 8.31
CA GLU A 137 5.69 -3.81 9.37
C GLU A 137 7.17 -3.63 9.02
N GLY A 138 7.69 -2.42 9.26
CA GLY A 138 9.09 -2.03 9.08
C GLY A 138 10.02 -2.70 10.08
#